data_AF-A0A3L7K184-F1
#
_entry.id   AF-A0A3L7K184-F1
#
_cell.length_a   1.000
_cell.length_b   1.000
_cell.length_c   1.000
_cell.angle_alpha   90.00
_cell.angle_beta   90.00
_cell.angle_gamma   90.00
#
_symmetry.space_group_name_H-M   'P 1'
#
loop_
_entity.id
_entity.type
_entity.pdbx_description
1 polymer ?
#
loop_
_entity_poly.entity_id
_entity_poly.type
_entity_poly.pdbx_seq_one_letter_code
_entity_poly.pdbx_strand_id
1 'polypeptide(L)'
;MSGSFVWNLWFAIIGFTFYFILSFPSHLPRAVMIGSIISGFIFFITAFIIRWAIAFILKESKDGLPQDVGNHYEDLQYLQTGHENSGEIDSEETARIIQSLLKE
;
A
#
# COMPACT_ATOMS: atom_id res chain seq x y z
N MET A 1 7.72 7.68 -2.74
CA MET A 1 7.08 6.56 -1.99
C MET A 1 6.65 6.98 -0.57
N SER A 2 5.88 8.06 -0.42
CA SER A 2 5.48 8.62 0.89
C SER A 2 4.34 7.87 1.60
N GLY A 3 3.80 6.79 1.02
CA GLY A 3 2.80 5.93 1.65
C GLY A 3 3.36 4.75 2.48
N SER A 4 4.69 4.55 2.53
CA SER A 4 5.25 3.30 3.06
C SER A 4 5.36 3.22 4.58
N PHE A 5 5.55 4.36 5.27
CA PHE A 5 5.74 4.38 6.72
C PHE A 5 4.42 4.26 7.50
N VAL A 6 3.36 4.91 6.99
CA VAL A 6 2.04 4.96 7.64
C VAL A 6 1.43 3.56 7.80
N TRP A 7 1.58 2.68 6.80
CA TRP A 7 1.11 1.30 6.89
C TRP A 7 1.81 0.50 7.99
N ASN A 8 3.14 0.62 8.12
CA ASN A 8 3.85 -0.06 9.21
C ASN A 8 3.45 0.50 10.57
N LEU A 9 3.18 1.81 10.65
CA LEU A 9 2.68 2.45 11.86
C LEU A 9 1.29 1.92 12.27
N TRP A 10 0.39 1.65 11.32
CA TRP A 10 -0.89 1.00 11.60
C TRP A 10 -0.69 -0.39 12.23
N PHE A 11 0.23 -1.21 11.72
CA PHE A 11 0.55 -2.51 12.33
C PHE A 11 1.13 -2.36 13.74
N ALA A 12 1.94 -1.34 13.98
CA ALA A 12 2.48 -1.04 15.31
C ALA A 12 1.36 -0.68 16.30
N ILE A 13 0.39 0.15 15.88
CA ILE A 13 -0.78 0.53 16.69
C ILE A 13 -1.63 -0.70 17.02
N ILE A 14 -1.81 -1.61 16.04
CA ILE A 14 -2.53 -2.86 16.26
C ILE A 14 -1.81 -3.72 17.30
N GLY A 15 -0.50 -3.95 17.13
CA GLY A 15 0.30 -4.73 18.08
C GLY A 15 0.31 -4.14 19.49
N PHE A 16 0.48 -2.82 19.59
CA PHE A 16 0.35 -2.06 20.82
C PHE A 16 -1.00 -2.30 21.48
N THR A 17 -2.09 -2.13 20.73
CA THR A 17 -3.47 -2.25 21.23
C THR A 17 -3.75 -3.66 21.71
N PHE A 18 -3.26 -4.67 20.98
CA PHE A 18 -3.45 -6.07 21.32
C PHE A 18 -2.76 -6.42 22.65
N TYR A 19 -1.49 -6.04 22.80
CA TYR A 19 -0.75 -6.26 24.04
C TYR A 19 -1.35 -5.46 25.20
N PHE A 20 -1.75 -4.21 24.95
CA PHE A 20 -2.36 -3.34 25.94
C PHE A 20 -3.63 -3.97 26.50
N ILE A 21 -4.60 -4.36 25.65
CA ILE A 21 -5.87 -4.94 26.08
C ILE A 21 -5.66 -6.27 26.81
N LEU A 22 -4.73 -7.11 26.35
CA LEU A 22 -4.44 -8.41 26.99
C LEU A 22 -3.74 -8.27 28.35
N SER A 23 -2.84 -7.29 28.50
CA SER A 23 -2.07 -7.11 29.75
C SER A 23 -2.73 -6.16 30.75
N PHE A 24 -3.66 -5.31 30.30
CA PHE A 24 -4.35 -4.33 31.15
C PHE A 24 -5.04 -4.93 32.40
N PRO A 25 -5.68 -6.12 32.36
CA PRO A 25 -6.38 -6.66 33.52
C PRO A 25 -5.44 -7.20 34.61
N SER A 26 -4.20 -7.53 34.26
CA SER A 26 -3.37 -8.45 35.04
C SER A 26 -2.09 -7.80 35.59
N HIS A 27 -1.73 -6.60 35.16
CA HIS A 27 -0.45 -5.97 35.46
C HIS A 27 -0.59 -4.51 35.90
N LEU A 28 0.44 -4.00 36.59
CA LEU A 28 0.52 -2.58 36.94
C LEU A 28 0.47 -1.72 35.66
N PRO A 29 -0.28 -0.60 35.64
CA PRO A 29 -0.47 0.23 34.44
C PRO A 29 0.83 0.68 33.78
N ARG A 30 1.89 0.93 34.57
CA ARG A 30 3.22 1.29 34.07
C ARG A 30 3.89 0.16 33.30
N ALA A 31 3.79 -1.07 33.78
CA ALA A 31 4.36 -2.24 33.11
C ALA A 31 3.64 -2.53 31.80
N VAL A 32 2.31 -2.40 31.80
CA VAL A 32 1.47 -2.55 30.59
C VAL A 32 1.85 -1.54 29.52
N MET A 33 2.03 -0.26 29.89
CA MET A 33 2.45 0.79 28.94
C MET A 33 3.79 0.46 28.27
N ILE A 34 4.80 0.11 29.06
CA ILE A 34 6.14 -0.21 28.54
C ILE A 34 6.09 -1.46 27.65
N GLY A 35 5.42 -2.51 28.10
CA GLY A 35 5.26 -3.74 27.32
C GLY A 35 4.49 -3.52 26.01
N SER A 36 3.48 -2.63 26.01
CA SER A 36 2.69 -2.30 24.82
C SER A 36 3.54 -1.54 23.79
N ILE A 37 4.39 -0.60 24.23
CA ILE A 37 5.33 0.12 23.35
C ILE A 37 6.32 -0.86 22.71
N ILE A 38 6.91 -1.76 23.51
CA ILE A 38 7.83 -2.78 23.01
C ILE A 38 7.13 -3.70 22.01
N SER A 39 5.92 -4.16 22.33
CA SER A 39 5.11 -4.98 21.44
C SER A 39 4.78 -4.26 20.12
N GLY A 40 4.38 -2.99 20.18
CA GLY A 40 4.14 -2.17 19.00
C GLY A 40 5.39 -2.04 18.12
N PHE A 41 6.57 -1.87 18.71
CA PHE A 41 7.83 -1.83 17.97
C PHE A 41 8.18 -3.18 17.31
N ILE A 42 7.92 -4.29 17.99
CA ILE A 42 8.09 -5.63 17.41
C ILE A 42 7.18 -5.80 16.19
N PHE A 43 5.90 -5.45 16.33
CA PHE A 43 4.94 -5.52 15.21
C PHE A 43 5.32 -4.60 14.05
N PHE A 44 5.87 -3.41 14.34
CA PHE A 44 6.39 -2.51 13.32
C PHE A 44 7.51 -3.17 12.49
N ILE A 45 8.47 -3.81 13.16
CA ILE A 45 9.58 -4.52 12.50
C ILE A 45 9.04 -5.72 11.72
N THR A 46 8.15 -6.51 12.32
CA THR A 46 7.54 -7.67 11.65
C THR A 46 6.80 -7.24 10.37
N ALA A 47 6.01 -6.17 10.42
CA ALA A 47 5.33 -5.64 9.25
C ALA A 47 6.32 -5.18 8.16
N PHE A 48 7.43 -4.56 8.56
CA PHE A 48 8.50 -4.19 7.62
C PHE A 48 9.11 -5.43 6.93
N ILE A 49 9.40 -6.48 7.69
CA ILE A 49 9.95 -7.74 7.14
C ILE A 49 8.97 -8.40 6.18
N ILE A 50 7.69 -8.53 6.58
CA ILE A 50 6.64 -9.11 5.73
C ILE A 50 6.52 -8.33 4.42
N ARG A 51 6.50 -6.99 4.50
CA ARG A 51 6.44 -6.14 3.32
C ARG A 51 7.66 -6.32 2.41
N TRP A 52 8.85 -6.41 3.00
CA TRP A 52 10.07 -6.67 2.25
C TRP A 52 10.01 -8.02 1.53
N ALA A 53 9.51 -9.06 2.20
CA ALA A 53 9.32 -10.39 1.62
C ALA A 53 8.29 -10.36 0.47
N ILE A 54 7.15 -9.67 0.64
CA ILE A 54 6.14 -9.52 -0.43
C ILE A 54 6.75 -8.80 -1.65
N ALA A 55 7.51 -7.72 -1.43
CA ALA A 55 8.18 -6.99 -2.50
C ALA A 55 9.22 -7.86 -3.23
N PHE A 56 9.96 -8.70 -2.51
CA PHE A 56 10.91 -9.64 -3.07
C PHE A 56 10.23 -10.68 -3.97
N ILE A 57 9.14 -11.29 -3.50
CA ILE A 57 8.37 -12.30 -4.26
C ILE A 57 7.73 -11.68 -5.51
N LEU A 58 7.16 -10.47 -5.39
CA LEU A 58 6.56 -9.76 -6.52
C LEU A 58 7.60 -9.37 -7.57
N LYS A 59 8.83 -9.03 -7.15
CA LYS A 59 9.92 -8.71 -8.08
C LYS A 59 10.36 -9.95 -8.87
N GLU A 60 10.56 -11.08 -8.20
CA GLU A 60 10.91 -12.35 -8.85
C GLU A 60 9.83 -12.78 -9.86
N SER A 61 8.56 -12.56 -9.54
CA SER A 61 7.44 -12.84 -10.45
C SER A 61 7.42 -11.94 -11.69
N LYS A 62 7.99 -10.73 -11.58
CA LYS A 62 8.11 -9.76 -12.68
C LYS A 62 9.28 -10.06 -13.61
N ASP A 63 10.34 -10.68 -13.10
CA ASP A 63 11.53 -11.02 -13.89
C ASP A 63 11.30 -12.24 -14.82
N GLY A 64 10.17 -12.94 -14.68
CA GLY A 64 9.70 -14.02 -15.57
C GLY A 64 8.63 -13.63 -16.59
N LEU A 65 8.22 -12.36 -16.65
CA LEU A 65 7.24 -11.84 -17.61
C LEU A 65 7.87 -10.68 -18.41
N PRO A 66 7.58 -10.54 -19.71
CA PRO A 66 8.14 -9.46 -20.53
C PRO A 66 7.95 -8.10 -19.85
N GLN A 67 9.06 -7.36 -19.75
CA GLN A 67 9.25 -6.10 -19.05
C GLN A 67 8.49 -4.90 -19.68
N ASP A 68 7.36 -5.14 -20.34
CA ASP A 68 6.63 -4.12 -21.11
C ASP A 68 5.28 -3.75 -20.48
N VAL A 69 4.68 -4.64 -19.69
CA VAL A 69 3.41 -4.31 -19.01
C VAL A 69 3.64 -3.36 -17.82
N GLY A 70 4.90 -3.25 -17.38
CA GLY A 70 5.42 -2.49 -16.24
C GLY A 70 5.03 -1.01 -16.15
N ASN A 71 4.94 -0.36 -17.31
CA ASN A 71 4.86 1.10 -17.43
C ASN A 71 3.42 1.61 -17.66
N HIS A 72 2.46 0.73 -17.93
CA HIS A 72 1.08 1.13 -18.22
C HIS A 72 0.21 1.32 -16.97
N TYR A 73 0.59 0.80 -15.81
CA TYR A 73 -0.19 1.00 -14.58
C TYR A 73 0.05 2.37 -13.94
N GLU A 74 1.21 3.00 -14.19
CA GLU A 74 1.46 4.37 -13.73
C GLU A 74 0.71 5.38 -14.60
N ASP A 75 0.63 5.17 -15.91
CA ASP A 75 -0.01 6.10 -16.85
C ASP A 75 -1.56 6.13 -16.71
N LEU A 76 -2.19 4.97 -16.48
CA LEU A 76 -3.64 4.89 -16.24
C LEU A 76 -4.09 5.56 -14.94
N GLN A 77 -3.21 5.65 -13.93
CA GLN A 77 -3.57 6.21 -12.63
C GLN A 77 -3.59 7.75 -12.64
N TYR A 78 -2.80 8.39 -13.52
CA TYR A 78 -2.87 9.82 -13.78
C TYR A 78 -4.09 10.20 -14.64
N LEU A 79 -4.53 9.33 -15.56
CA LEU A 79 -5.72 9.58 -16.37
C LEU A 79 -7.01 9.50 -15.55
N GLN A 80 -7.08 8.60 -14.56
CA GLN A 80 -8.28 8.42 -13.75
C GLN A 80 -8.47 9.50 -12.67
N THR A 81 -7.39 10.15 -12.22
CA THR A 81 -7.46 11.23 -11.22
C THR A 81 -7.65 12.62 -11.82
N GLY A 82 -7.53 12.77 -13.15
CA GLY A 82 -7.76 14.04 -13.86
C GLY A 82 -9.19 14.26 -14.38
N HIS A 83 -10.07 13.26 -14.32
CA HIS A 83 -11.36 13.28 -15.03
C HIS A 83 -12.57 13.09 -14.10
N GLU A 84 -12.59 13.82 -12.98
CA GLU A 84 -13.78 13.92 -12.11
C GLU A 84 -14.32 15.36 -12.03
N ASN A 85 -13.91 16.24 -12.93
CA ASN A 85 -14.41 17.62 -12.96
C ASN A 85 -14.42 18.26 -14.36
N SER A 86 -15.35 17.84 -15.21
CA SER A 86 -16.04 18.70 -16.19
C SER A 86 -17.01 17.85 -17.00
N GLY A 87 -18.21 18.37 -17.20
CA GLY A 87 -19.26 17.71 -17.94
C GLY A 87 -18.92 17.55 -19.43
N GLU A 88 -19.68 16.64 -20.04
CA GLU A 88 -19.69 16.32 -21.47
C GLU A 88 -18.44 15.57 -21.95
N ILE A 89 -18.51 14.24 -21.83
CA ILE A 89 -17.59 13.33 -22.51
C ILE A 89 -17.83 13.50 -24.02
N ASP A 90 -16.98 14.28 -24.67
CA ASP A 90 -16.97 14.39 -26.12
C ASP A 90 -16.52 13.04 -26.71
N SER A 91 -17.52 12.28 -27.15
CA SER A 91 -17.38 10.97 -27.81
C SER A 91 -16.44 11.00 -29.02
N GLU A 92 -16.19 12.17 -29.60
CA GLU A 92 -15.26 12.32 -30.71
C GLU A 92 -13.80 12.16 -30.26
N GLU A 93 -13.45 12.70 -29.09
CA GLU A 93 -12.08 12.65 -28.57
C GLU A 93 -11.71 11.23 -28.09
N THR A 94 -12.67 10.54 -27.46
CA THR A 94 -12.49 9.13 -27.06
C THR A 94 -12.34 8.20 -28.27
N ALA A 95 -13.11 8.44 -29.34
CA ALA A 95 -13.02 7.65 -30.56
C ALA A 95 -11.66 7.81 -31.27
N ARG A 96 -11.09 9.02 -31.29
CA ARG A 96 -9.76 9.24 -31.88
C ARG A 96 -8.66 8.49 -31.14
N ILE A 97 -8.70 8.49 -29.80
CA ILE A 97 -7.69 7.81 -28.99
C ILE A 97 -7.75 6.29 -29.21
N ILE A 98 -8.95 5.71 -29.24
CA ILE A 98 -9.12 4.27 -29.54
C ILE A 98 -8.62 3.95 -30.96
N GLN A 99 -8.89 4.82 -31.93
CA GLN A 99 -8.49 4.60 -33.31
C GLN A 99 -6.96 4.72 -33.51
N SER A 100 -6.27 5.57 -32.75
CA SER A 100 -4.80 5.62 -32.77
C SER A 100 -4.16 4.38 -32.17
N LEU A 101 -4.78 3.76 -31.16
CA LEU A 101 -4.28 2.54 -30.54
C LEU A 101 -4.53 1.28 -31.39
N LEU A 102 -5.49 1.32 -32.31
CA LEU A 102 -5.83 0.20 -33.19
C LEU A 102 -5.01 0.15 -34.48
N LYS A 103 -4.22 1.21 -34.75
CA LYS A 103 -3.49 1.42 -36.00
C LYS A 103 -1.97 1.23 -35.87
N GLU A 104 -1.50 0.96 -34.65
CA GLU A 104 -0.20 0.36 -34.36
C GLU A 104 -0.33 -1.18 -34.35
#